data_AF-A0A7C6LWF7-F1
#
_entry.id   AF-A0A7C6LWF7-F1
#
_cell.length_a   1.000
_cell.length_b   1.000
_cell.length_c   1.000
_cell.angle_alpha   90.00
_cell.angle_beta   90.00
_cell.angle_gamma   90.00
#
_symmetry.space_group_name_H-M   'P 1'
#
loop_
_entity.id
_entity.type
_entity.pdbx_description
1 polymer ?
#
loop_
_entity_poly.entity_id
_entity_poly.type
_entity_poly.pdbx_seq_one_letter_code
_entity_poly.pdbx_strand_id
1 'polypeptide(L)'
;MSDDREHVTDELGSYSLDDEDQLQPEDTLDAGSEEGGVDDVLDRGFSPPDGARSPHLWGTTAYEQRHEETIDQRIAQEIPDPHSAYGAPDNESGLDVERIGGDDPDAIDADEDWVGGPEVGRTRAGRLVAPDEGVRDDDEDEAWGRDVGIDGAAASAEEAAVHIIDDEDDEDE
;
A
#
# COMPACT_ATOMS: atom_id res chain seq x y z
N MET A 1 9.25 -12.52 -67.17
CA MET A 1 9.51 -11.78 -65.92
C MET A 1 10.08 -12.84 -65.01
N SER A 2 11.38 -12.75 -64.74
CA SER A 2 12.05 -13.67 -63.82
C SER A 2 11.92 -13.05 -62.45
N ASP A 3 11.18 -13.70 -61.56
CA ASP A 3 11.20 -13.38 -60.13
C ASP A 3 12.53 -13.88 -59.57
N ASP A 4 13.46 -12.96 -59.33
CA ASP A 4 14.68 -13.21 -58.58
C ASP A 4 14.31 -13.37 -57.10
N ARG A 5 14.12 -14.63 -56.67
CA ARG A 5 13.94 -14.96 -55.25
C ARG A 5 15.27 -14.83 -54.53
N GLU A 6 15.39 -13.84 -53.67
CA GLU A 6 16.58 -13.62 -52.84
C GLU A 6 16.56 -14.59 -51.65
N HIS A 7 17.41 -15.63 -51.71
CA HIS A 7 17.62 -16.58 -50.62
C HIS A 7 19.03 -16.43 -50.04
N VAL A 8 19.13 -16.29 -48.72
CA VAL A 8 20.40 -16.29 -47.97
C VAL A 8 20.70 -17.70 -47.50
N THR A 9 21.82 -18.26 -47.97
CA THR A 9 22.27 -19.61 -47.57
C THR A 9 23.53 -19.53 -46.73
N ASP A 10 23.50 -20.11 -45.53
CA ASP A 10 24.65 -20.26 -44.63
C ASP A 10 24.88 -21.74 -44.28
N GLU A 11 25.98 -22.04 -43.58
CA GLU A 11 26.39 -23.41 -43.18
C GLU A 11 25.30 -24.19 -42.41
N LEU A 12 24.34 -23.47 -41.81
CA LEU A 12 23.22 -24.03 -41.05
C LEU A 12 21.89 -24.11 -41.83
N GLY A 13 21.77 -23.57 -43.04
CA GLY A 13 20.52 -23.64 -43.82
C GLY A 13 20.30 -22.49 -44.83
N SER A 14 19.18 -22.55 -45.55
CA SER A 14 18.73 -21.55 -46.54
C SER A 14 17.50 -20.82 -46.03
N TYR A 15 17.53 -19.49 -45.99
CA TYR A 15 16.41 -18.63 -45.57
C TYR A 15 15.99 -17.71 -46.72
N SER A 16 14.70 -17.62 -47.03
CA SER A 16 14.16 -16.62 -47.95
C SER A 16 14.15 -15.24 -47.28
N LEU A 17 14.58 -14.21 -48.01
CA LEU A 17 14.41 -12.81 -47.62
C LEU A 17 13.13 -12.18 -48.18
N ASP A 18 12.40 -12.91 -49.02
CA ASP A 18 11.11 -12.45 -49.52
C ASP A 18 10.06 -12.46 -48.40
N ASP A 19 9.18 -11.45 -48.40
CA ASP A 19 8.12 -11.24 -47.41
C ASP A 19 6.95 -12.23 -47.65
N GLU A 20 7.24 -13.48 -47.99
CA GLU A 20 6.23 -14.40 -48.55
C GLU A 20 5.54 -15.31 -47.54
N ASP A 21 5.90 -15.35 -46.25
CA ASP A 21 5.00 -15.93 -45.23
C ASP A 21 5.34 -15.49 -43.80
N GLN A 22 4.35 -15.00 -43.08
CA GLN A 22 4.43 -14.92 -41.62
C GLN A 22 4.55 -16.35 -41.06
N LEU A 23 5.37 -16.53 -40.01
CA LEU A 23 5.56 -17.84 -39.39
C LEU A 23 4.20 -18.40 -38.96
N GLN A 24 3.92 -19.64 -39.39
CA GLN A 24 2.70 -20.33 -39.03
C GLN A 24 2.69 -20.59 -37.52
N PRO A 25 1.51 -20.69 -36.88
CA PRO A 25 1.41 -20.86 -35.44
C PRO A 25 2.16 -22.10 -34.96
N GLU A 26 2.14 -23.19 -35.73
CA GLU A 26 2.90 -24.42 -35.47
C GLU A 26 4.43 -24.23 -35.41
N ASP A 27 4.94 -23.15 -36.02
CA ASP A 27 6.36 -22.80 -36.07
C ASP A 27 6.75 -21.72 -35.03
N THR A 28 5.79 -21.21 -34.25
CA THR A 28 6.04 -20.21 -33.19
C THR A 28 5.82 -20.78 -31.79
N LEU A 29 6.72 -20.47 -30.85
CA LEU A 29 6.63 -20.92 -29.45
C LEU A 29 5.40 -20.37 -28.71
N ASP A 30 4.84 -19.27 -29.23
CA ASP A 30 3.81 -18.46 -28.57
C ASP A 30 2.37 -18.93 -28.89
N ALA A 31 2.20 -19.75 -29.92
CA ALA A 31 0.89 -20.16 -30.45
C ALA A 31 0.08 -21.10 -29.54
N GLY A 32 0.68 -21.62 -28.46
CA GLY A 32 0.00 -22.49 -27.49
C GLY A 32 -0.69 -21.74 -26.34
N SER A 33 -0.51 -20.42 -26.24
CA SER A 33 -1.18 -19.64 -25.20
C SER A 33 -2.58 -19.25 -25.67
N GLU A 34 -3.61 -19.67 -24.93
CA GLU A 34 -5.02 -19.31 -25.15
C GLU A 34 -5.28 -17.79 -25.08
N GLU A 35 -4.25 -16.99 -24.81
CA GLU A 35 -4.30 -15.57 -24.49
C GLU A 35 -4.11 -14.66 -25.72
N GLY A 36 -3.77 -15.19 -26.91
CA GLY A 36 -3.47 -14.33 -28.09
C GLY A 36 -3.80 -14.89 -29.49
N GLY A 37 -4.52 -16.01 -29.59
CA GLY A 37 -4.59 -16.81 -30.82
C GLY A 37 -5.79 -16.54 -31.72
N VAL A 38 -5.51 -16.00 -32.92
CA VAL A 38 -6.37 -16.16 -34.11
C VAL A 38 -5.97 -17.46 -34.83
N ASP A 39 -6.92 -18.12 -35.51
CA ASP A 39 -6.69 -19.40 -36.23
C ASP A 39 -5.72 -19.22 -37.40
N ASP A 40 -5.84 -18.09 -38.11
CA ASP A 40 -4.88 -17.61 -39.11
C ASP A 40 -4.15 -16.37 -38.54
N VAL A 41 -2.81 -16.35 -38.61
CA VAL A 41 -2.00 -15.20 -38.17
C VAL A 41 -2.38 -13.93 -38.94
N LEU A 42 -2.88 -14.07 -40.18
CA LEU A 42 -3.37 -12.96 -41.00
C LEU A 42 -4.66 -12.32 -40.47
N ASP A 43 -5.41 -13.01 -39.59
CA ASP A 43 -6.60 -12.46 -38.93
C ASP A 43 -6.25 -11.57 -37.73
N ARG A 44 -4.97 -11.48 -37.35
CA ARG A 44 -4.52 -10.60 -36.28
C ARG A 44 -4.64 -9.15 -36.75
N GLY A 45 -5.75 -8.51 -36.37
CA GLY A 45 -5.98 -7.10 -36.65
C GLY A 45 -4.85 -6.21 -36.12
N PHE A 46 -4.53 -5.15 -36.85
CA PHE A 46 -3.56 -4.15 -36.40
C PHE A 46 -4.14 -3.38 -35.20
N SER A 47 -3.50 -3.49 -34.02
CA SER A 47 -3.82 -2.62 -32.87
C SER A 47 -2.97 -1.35 -32.95
N PRO A 48 -3.58 -0.16 -33.13
CA PRO A 48 -2.87 1.09 -32.98
C PRO A 48 -2.28 1.22 -31.57
N PRO A 49 -1.25 2.06 -31.36
CA PRO A 49 -0.76 2.33 -30.01
C PRO A 49 -1.88 2.86 -29.11
N ASP A 50 -1.95 2.35 -27.88
CA ASP A 50 -3.00 2.65 -26.90
C ASP A 50 -3.05 4.13 -26.45
N GLY A 51 -2.09 4.94 -26.87
CA GLY A 51 -2.02 6.35 -26.54
C GLY A 51 -1.59 7.20 -27.71
N ALA A 52 -2.04 8.46 -27.72
CA ALA A 52 -1.41 9.47 -28.56
C ALA A 52 0.08 9.51 -28.20
N ARG A 53 0.96 9.44 -29.21
CA ARG A 53 2.38 9.76 -29.02
C ARG A 53 2.41 11.16 -28.41
N SER A 54 2.78 11.24 -27.14
CA SER A 54 2.47 12.39 -26.29
C SER A 54 2.91 13.67 -27.02
N PRO A 55 2.01 14.62 -27.31
CA PRO A 55 2.34 15.84 -28.05
C PRO A 55 3.33 16.75 -27.30
N HIS A 56 3.79 16.32 -26.12
CA HIS A 56 4.71 17.03 -25.24
C HIS A 56 6.13 16.43 -25.29
N LEU A 57 6.35 15.38 -26.10
CA LEU A 57 7.68 14.83 -26.33
C LEU A 57 8.52 15.77 -27.20
N TRP A 58 9.69 16.16 -26.69
CA TRP A 58 10.67 16.91 -27.47
C TRP A 58 11.29 16.04 -28.57
N GLY A 59 11.52 16.61 -29.76
CA GLY A 59 12.19 15.93 -30.88
C GLY A 59 11.25 15.51 -32.01
N THR A 60 9.99 15.94 -31.98
CA THR A 60 9.00 15.66 -33.03
C THR A 60 9.05 16.67 -34.16
N THR A 61 9.58 17.88 -33.91
CA THR A 61 9.74 18.91 -34.94
C THR A 61 11.20 19.05 -35.41
N ALA A 62 11.40 19.51 -36.64
CA ALA A 62 12.74 19.75 -37.19
C ALA A 62 13.53 20.83 -36.43
N TYR A 63 12.84 21.71 -35.69
CA TYR A 63 13.49 22.69 -34.81
C TYR A 63 14.03 22.01 -33.55
N GLU A 64 13.21 21.15 -32.93
CA GLU A 64 13.58 20.38 -31.74
C GLU A 64 14.69 19.39 -32.03
N GLN A 65 14.69 18.67 -33.16
CA GLN A 65 15.79 17.74 -33.46
C GLN A 65 17.16 18.44 -33.65
N ARG A 66 17.16 19.74 -33.97
CA ARG A 66 18.39 20.54 -34.06
C ARG A 66 18.85 21.10 -32.72
N HIS A 67 18.00 21.08 -31.70
CA HIS A 67 18.28 21.64 -30.39
C HIS A 67 18.18 20.54 -29.34
N GLU A 68 19.08 20.57 -28.38
CA GLU A 68 18.95 19.66 -27.25
C GLU A 68 17.76 20.07 -26.39
N GLU A 69 17.17 19.06 -25.75
CA GLU A 69 16.14 19.22 -24.74
C GLU A 69 16.75 19.79 -23.45
N THR A 70 16.05 20.68 -22.76
CA THR A 70 16.50 21.21 -21.47
C THR A 70 16.21 20.22 -20.32
N ILE A 71 16.94 20.33 -19.21
CA ILE A 71 16.67 19.53 -18.01
C ILE A 71 15.22 19.74 -17.51
N ASP A 72 14.72 20.98 -17.53
CA ASP A 72 13.34 21.28 -17.13
C ASP A 72 12.31 20.59 -18.03
N GLN A 73 12.58 20.49 -19.34
CA GLN A 73 11.72 19.78 -20.28
C GLN A 73 11.69 18.28 -20.01
N ARG A 74 12.84 17.68 -19.63
CA ARG A 74 12.93 16.27 -19.22
C ARG A 74 12.14 16.01 -17.96
N ILE A 75 12.31 16.84 -16.94
CA ILE A 75 11.60 16.73 -15.67
C ILE A 75 10.09 16.83 -15.88
N ALA A 76 9.63 17.69 -16.80
CA ALA A 76 8.20 17.83 -17.12
C ALA A 76 7.60 16.60 -17.83
N GLN A 77 8.42 15.75 -18.45
CA GLN A 77 7.98 14.50 -19.08
C GLN A 77 8.07 13.29 -18.14
N GLU A 78 8.85 13.41 -17.06
CA GLU A 78 9.02 12.36 -16.06
C GLU A 78 7.81 12.30 -15.11
N ILE A 79 7.46 11.10 -14.67
CA ILE A 79 6.55 10.90 -13.54
C ILE A 79 7.42 10.78 -12.30
N PRO A 80 7.29 11.68 -11.30
CA PRO A 80 8.08 11.62 -10.08
C PRO A 80 7.89 10.27 -9.37
N ASP A 81 8.99 9.63 -8.98
CA ASP A 81 8.94 8.41 -8.17
C ASP A 81 8.65 8.77 -6.70
N PRO A 82 7.48 8.38 -6.16
CA PRO A 82 7.08 8.72 -4.79
C PRO A 82 7.97 8.08 -3.71
N HIS A 83 8.86 7.15 -4.06
CA HIS A 83 9.77 6.47 -3.13
C HIS A 83 11.24 6.85 -3.35
N SER A 84 11.48 8.02 -3.94
CA SER A 84 12.82 8.54 -4.18
C SER A 84 12.97 9.95 -3.60
N ALA A 85 14.19 10.32 -3.17
CA ALA A 85 14.51 11.70 -2.76
C ALA A 85 14.19 12.75 -3.84
N TYR A 86 14.19 12.35 -5.12
CA TYR A 86 13.92 13.27 -6.21
C TYR A 86 12.43 13.46 -6.48
N GLY A 87 11.61 12.42 -6.31
CA GLY A 87 10.17 12.49 -6.56
C GLY A 87 9.32 12.80 -5.31
N ALA A 88 9.85 12.55 -4.12
CA ALA A 88 9.26 12.91 -2.84
C ALA A 88 10.36 13.40 -1.87
N PRO A 89 10.96 14.59 -2.09
CA PRO A 89 12.07 15.08 -1.25
C PRO A 89 11.70 15.28 0.22
N ASP A 90 10.42 15.49 0.50
CA ASP A 90 9.89 15.65 1.86
C ASP A 90 9.35 14.33 2.45
N ASN A 91 9.33 13.24 1.68
CA ASN A 91 8.89 11.92 2.13
C ASN A 91 9.54 10.79 1.30
N GLU A 92 10.88 10.72 1.31
CA GLU A 92 11.66 9.84 0.44
C GLU A 92 11.30 8.36 0.67
N SER A 93 10.95 8.04 1.92
CA SER A 93 10.70 6.67 2.39
C SER A 93 9.22 6.27 2.40
N GLY A 94 8.31 7.23 2.25
CA GLY A 94 6.90 7.04 2.63
C GLY A 94 6.67 6.95 4.14
N LEU A 95 7.74 7.01 4.95
CA LEU A 95 7.74 6.88 6.40
C LEU A 95 8.08 8.19 7.13
N ASP A 96 8.32 9.29 6.39
CA ASP A 96 8.67 10.58 6.97
C ASP A 96 7.41 11.33 7.46
N VAL A 97 6.39 10.58 7.87
CA VAL A 97 5.18 11.09 8.54
C VAL A 97 5.49 11.27 10.03
N GLU A 98 4.96 12.34 10.63
CA GLU A 98 5.15 12.58 12.07
C GLU A 98 4.42 11.51 12.88
N ARG A 99 5.18 10.57 13.43
CA ARG A 99 4.69 9.49 14.30
C ARG A 99 4.82 9.84 15.76
N ILE A 100 3.80 9.51 16.55
CA ILE A 100 3.90 9.54 18.01
C ILE A 100 4.75 8.34 18.44
N GLY A 101 5.91 8.61 19.03
CA GLY A 101 6.90 7.58 19.39
C GLY A 101 8.21 7.65 18.59
N GLY A 102 8.28 8.47 17.54
CA GLY A 102 9.49 8.66 16.74
C GLY A 102 9.85 7.42 15.90
N ASP A 103 11.09 6.95 16.00
CA ASP A 103 11.63 5.82 15.20
C ASP A 103 11.22 4.42 15.72
N ASP A 104 10.25 4.34 16.63
CA ASP A 104 9.80 3.05 17.16
C ASP A 104 9.05 2.25 16.06
N PRO A 105 9.38 0.96 15.82
CA PRO A 105 8.76 0.18 14.74
C PRO A 105 7.26 -0.08 14.97
N ASP A 106 6.81 -0.02 16.23
CA ASP A 106 5.41 -0.19 16.61
C ASP A 106 4.67 1.15 16.75
N ALA A 107 5.33 2.28 16.44
CA ALA A 107 4.68 3.60 16.41
C ALA A 107 3.61 3.65 15.32
N ILE A 108 2.47 4.23 15.67
CA ILE A 108 1.34 4.49 14.78
C ILE A 108 1.31 5.98 14.41
N ASP A 109 0.54 6.29 13.37
CA ASP A 109 0.42 7.66 12.90
C ASP A 109 -0.34 8.50 13.94
N ALA A 110 0.06 9.76 14.11
CA ALA A 110 -0.45 10.60 15.19
C ALA A 110 -1.98 10.83 15.14
N ASP A 111 -2.57 10.74 13.95
CA ASP A 111 -4.01 10.82 13.70
C ASP A 111 -4.76 9.49 13.91
N GLU A 112 -4.03 8.37 14.00
CA GLU A 112 -4.58 7.05 14.32
C GLU A 112 -4.42 6.67 15.80
N ASP A 113 -3.66 7.47 16.57
CA ASP A 113 -3.45 7.22 17.99
C ASP A 113 -4.63 7.70 18.84
N TRP A 114 -5.23 6.76 19.55
CA TRP A 114 -6.27 7.03 20.55
C TRP A 114 -5.62 7.40 21.89
N VAL A 115 -4.96 8.56 21.93
CA VAL A 115 -4.38 9.06 23.18
C VAL A 115 -5.48 9.63 24.07
N GLY A 116 -6.05 8.77 24.91
CA GLY A 116 -6.81 9.19 26.08
C GLY A 116 -8.33 9.23 25.93
N GLY A 117 -8.93 8.16 25.43
CA GLY A 117 -10.34 7.90 25.69
C GLY A 117 -10.62 7.55 27.16
N PRO A 118 -11.89 7.32 27.49
CA PRO A 118 -12.35 7.06 28.86
C PRO A 118 -11.91 5.70 29.42
N GLU A 119 -11.14 4.90 28.67
CA GLU A 119 -10.72 3.54 29.09
C GLU A 119 -9.86 3.55 30.36
N VAL A 120 -9.31 4.71 30.72
CA VAL A 120 -8.69 4.94 32.03
C VAL A 120 -9.54 5.91 32.84
N GLY A 121 -10.28 5.33 33.80
CA GLY A 121 -11.06 6.09 34.77
C GLY A 121 -10.26 7.18 35.49
N ARG A 122 -10.87 8.34 35.72
CA ARG A 122 -10.21 9.48 36.41
C ARG A 122 -10.17 9.32 37.93
N THR A 123 -11.00 8.42 38.46
CA THR A 123 -11.14 8.17 39.88
C THR A 123 -10.62 6.79 40.22
N ARG A 124 -9.71 6.71 41.20
CA ARG A 124 -9.16 5.45 41.68
C ARG A 124 -10.23 4.62 42.39
N ALA A 125 -10.24 3.30 42.15
CA ALA A 125 -11.09 2.35 42.88
C ALA A 125 -10.64 2.20 44.35
N GLY A 126 -11.59 2.07 45.26
CA GLY A 126 -11.34 1.79 46.68
C GLY A 126 -11.52 0.32 47.05
N ARG A 127 -11.63 0.05 48.35
CA ARG A 127 -11.85 -1.30 48.91
C ARG A 127 -13.31 -1.71 48.70
N LEU A 128 -13.53 -2.90 48.13
CA LEU A 128 -14.85 -3.50 47.98
C LEU A 128 -15.22 -4.34 49.20
N VAL A 129 -16.43 -4.16 49.73
CA VAL A 129 -16.97 -4.92 50.86
C VAL A 129 -18.31 -5.54 50.45
N ALA A 130 -18.45 -6.85 50.67
CA ALA A 130 -19.68 -7.58 50.41
C ALA A 130 -20.79 -7.18 51.42
N PRO A 131 -22.07 -7.36 51.09
CA PRO A 131 -23.20 -6.95 51.94
C PRO A 131 -23.21 -7.59 53.33
N ASP A 132 -22.74 -8.84 53.41
CA ASP A 132 -22.63 -9.66 54.61
C ASP A 132 -21.38 -9.31 55.46
N GLU A 133 -20.55 -8.38 54.98
CA GLU A 133 -19.29 -7.94 55.56
C GLU A 133 -18.20 -9.03 55.64
N GLY A 134 -18.39 -10.17 54.95
CA GLY A 134 -17.49 -11.32 54.97
C GLY A 134 -17.47 -12.07 56.30
N VAL A 135 -18.50 -11.88 57.15
CA VAL A 135 -18.59 -12.48 58.49
C VAL A 135 -19.92 -13.19 58.76
N ARG A 136 -20.89 -13.07 57.86
CA ARG A 136 -22.20 -13.75 57.97
C ARG A 136 -22.30 -14.85 56.91
N ASP A 137 -23.37 -15.63 56.96
CA ASP A 137 -23.68 -16.56 55.89
C ASP A 137 -24.04 -15.76 54.62
N ASP A 138 -23.53 -16.21 53.48
CA ASP A 138 -23.75 -15.61 52.17
C ASP A 138 -25.09 -16.11 51.61
N ASP A 139 -26.07 -15.22 51.52
CA ASP A 139 -27.42 -15.50 51.02
C ASP A 139 -27.61 -15.01 49.57
N GLU A 140 -26.59 -14.36 48.99
CA GLU A 140 -26.61 -13.81 47.64
C GLU A 140 -26.03 -14.78 46.61
N ASP A 141 -26.71 -14.94 45.47
CA ASP A 141 -26.22 -15.81 44.39
C ASP A 141 -25.14 -15.12 43.52
N GLU A 142 -25.02 -13.79 43.59
CA GLU A 142 -24.11 -12.98 42.79
C GLU A 142 -22.97 -12.35 43.61
N ALA A 143 -21.75 -12.32 43.05
CA ALA A 143 -20.60 -11.67 43.65
C ALA A 143 -20.56 -10.16 43.35
N TRP A 144 -21.21 -9.36 44.19
CA TRP A 144 -21.14 -7.90 44.14
C TRP A 144 -20.65 -7.32 45.47
N GLY A 145 -20.03 -6.13 45.42
CA GLY A 145 -19.49 -5.47 46.59
C GLY A 145 -19.61 -3.95 46.46
N ARG A 146 -19.71 -3.27 47.60
CA ARG A 146 -19.76 -1.80 47.65
C ARG A 146 -18.36 -1.25 47.89
N ASP A 147 -17.95 -0.29 47.06
CA ASP A 147 -16.75 0.50 47.33
C ASP A 147 -16.96 1.38 48.58
N VAL A 148 -16.10 1.18 49.58
CA VAL A 148 -16.10 1.95 50.84
C VAL A 148 -14.96 2.96 50.93
N GLY A 149 -14.29 3.23 49.82
CA GLY A 149 -13.19 4.17 49.67
C GLY A 149 -11.80 3.55 49.84
N ILE A 150 -10.79 4.39 49.65
CA ILE A 150 -9.36 4.00 49.72
C ILE A 150 -8.99 3.68 51.18
N ASP A 151 -8.31 2.55 51.39
CA ASP A 151 -7.87 2.12 52.73
C ASP A 151 -6.61 2.87 53.20
N GLY A 152 -6.69 4.20 53.31
CA GLY A 152 -5.62 5.07 53.80
C GLY A 152 -4.25 4.89 53.12
N ALA A 153 -3.19 5.44 53.72
CA ALA A 153 -1.82 5.38 53.17
C ALA A 153 -1.19 3.97 53.16
N ALA A 154 -1.96 2.91 53.41
CA ALA A 154 -1.53 1.51 53.40
C ALA A 154 -1.92 0.78 52.11
N ALA A 155 -2.57 1.46 51.17
CA ALA A 155 -2.98 0.86 49.93
C ALA A 155 -1.76 0.37 49.12
N SER A 156 -1.87 -0.84 48.56
CA SER A 156 -0.78 -1.44 47.78
C SER A 156 -0.58 -0.69 46.45
N ALA A 157 0.58 -0.88 45.81
CA ALA A 157 0.83 -0.33 44.48
C ALA A 157 -0.18 -0.87 43.44
N GLU A 158 -0.60 -2.12 43.59
CA GLU A 158 -1.59 -2.78 42.74
C GLU A 158 -2.96 -2.14 42.91
N GLU A 159 -3.39 -1.91 44.16
CA GLU A 159 -4.62 -1.21 44.48
C GLU A 159 -4.59 0.26 44.01
N ALA A 160 -3.41 0.86 43.86
CA ALA A 160 -3.23 2.22 43.36
C ALA A 160 -3.30 2.35 41.84
N ALA A 161 -3.18 1.23 41.13
CA ALA A 161 -3.25 1.19 39.67
C ALA A 161 -4.69 1.10 39.14
N VAL A 162 -5.65 0.65 39.96
CA VAL A 162 -7.03 0.39 39.52
C VAL A 162 -7.89 1.67 39.58
N HIS A 163 -8.59 1.97 38.48
CA HIS A 163 -9.47 3.14 38.32
C HIS A 163 -10.86 2.72 37.85
N ILE A 164 -11.87 3.51 38.18
CA ILE A 164 -13.27 3.30 37.82
C ILE A 164 -13.57 4.12 36.57
N ILE A 165 -14.01 3.46 35.51
CA ILE A 165 -14.57 4.07 34.30
C ILE A 165 -16.04 4.35 34.62
N ASP A 166 -16.46 5.60 34.49
CA ASP A 166 -17.86 5.98 34.69
C ASP A 166 -18.63 5.77 33.39
N ASP A 167 -19.86 5.27 33.47
CA ASP A 167 -20.73 5.12 32.29
C ASP A 167 -21.01 6.50 31.65
N GLU A 168 -20.97 7.58 32.44
CA GLU A 168 -21.08 8.96 31.93
C GLU A 168 -19.84 9.40 31.14
N ASP A 169 -18.66 8.83 31.40
CA ASP A 169 -17.44 9.11 30.63
C ASP A 169 -17.47 8.44 29.23
N ASP A 170 -18.32 7.42 29.03
CA ASP A 170 -18.54 6.74 27.75
C ASP A 170 -19.59 7.44 26.85
N GLU A 171 -20.41 8.36 27.39
CA GLU A 171 -21.51 9.03 26.65
C GLU A 171 -21.09 10.34 25.94
N ASP A 172 -19.88 10.83 26.15
CA ASP A 172 -19.35 12.07 25.56
C ASP A 172 -18.78 11.90 24.12
N GLU A 173 -19.07 10.78 23.44
CA GLU A 173 -18.70 10.47 22.05
C GLU A 173 -19.78 10.82 20.99
#